data_AF-A0A1V2H7F3-F1
#
_entry.id   AF-A0A1V2H7F3-F1
#
_cell.length_a   1.000
_cell.length_b   1.000
_cell.length_c   1.000
_cell.angle_alpha   90.00
_cell.angle_beta   90.00
_cell.angle_gamma   90.00
#
_symmetry.space_group_name_H-M   'P 1'
#
loop_
_entity.id
_entity.type
_entity.pdbx_description
1 polymer ?
#
loop_
_entity_poly.entity_id
_entity_poly.type
_entity_poly.pdbx_seq_one_letter_code
_entity_poly.pdbx_strand_id
1 'polypeptide(L)'
;MPVPSPMPPLAAAPPMRGAGLRDRRPTRGDWLRFSASVVTALALAGGVALLVEREREPPVLAAHRAFAAGLRSSTMLPATSLARLPDLAGAGLTLAQSQRVAGGIYAGYRGPGRCRLGLWSGPRDGLPPRQVPGSRVALISRGGDMLWLAAGGDVDPRRFSRMAMALQLGGLPEDALCPE
;
A
#
# COMPACT_ATOMS: atom_id res chain seq x y z
N MET A 1 -57.21 -62.74 -49.98
CA MET A 1 -57.25 -61.28 -49.78
C MET A 1 -56.86 -60.99 -48.34
N PRO A 2 -55.74 -60.31 -48.09
CA PRO A 2 -55.20 -60.11 -46.74
C PRO A 2 -55.99 -59.06 -45.95
N VAL A 3 -56.29 -59.37 -44.69
CA VAL A 3 -56.96 -58.51 -43.71
C VAL A 3 -55.94 -57.51 -43.15
N PRO A 4 -56.19 -56.19 -43.14
CA PRO A 4 -55.28 -55.23 -42.51
C PRO A 4 -55.35 -55.34 -40.97
N SER A 5 -54.19 -55.54 -40.35
CA SER A 5 -54.02 -55.53 -38.90
C SER A 5 -54.30 -54.13 -38.32
N PRO A 6 -55.02 -54.01 -37.19
CA PRO A 6 -55.26 -52.72 -36.55
C PRO A 6 -53.97 -52.18 -35.90
N MET A 7 -53.68 -50.89 -36.15
CA MET A 7 -52.60 -50.15 -35.49
C MET A 7 -52.82 -50.11 -33.96
N PRO A 8 -51.76 -50.26 -33.14
CA PRO A 8 -51.86 -50.09 -31.70
C PRO A 8 -52.08 -48.59 -31.35
N PRO A 9 -52.82 -48.28 -30.27
CA PRO A 9 -53.05 -46.90 -29.87
C PRO A 9 -51.73 -46.26 -29.43
N LEU A 10 -51.51 -45.02 -29.91
CA LEU A 10 -50.42 -44.13 -29.51
C LEU A 10 -50.28 -44.11 -27.99
N ALA A 11 -49.13 -44.57 -27.48
CA ALA A 11 -48.80 -44.50 -26.08
C ALA A 11 -48.82 -43.03 -25.62
N ALA A 12 -49.68 -42.73 -24.65
CA ALA A 12 -49.77 -41.43 -24.03
C ALA A 12 -48.40 -41.03 -23.45
N ALA A 13 -47.88 -39.88 -23.89
CA ALA A 13 -46.67 -39.31 -23.35
C ALA A 13 -46.84 -39.04 -21.83
N PRO A 14 -45.85 -39.35 -20.98
CA PRO A 14 -45.95 -39.07 -19.56
C PRO A 14 -46.09 -37.55 -19.34
N PRO A 15 -46.96 -37.10 -18.42
CA PRO A 15 -47.06 -35.67 -18.13
C PRO A 15 -45.71 -35.20 -17.62
N MET A 16 -45.13 -34.20 -18.29
CA MET A 16 -43.98 -33.48 -17.76
C MET A 16 -44.37 -33.00 -16.36
N ARG A 17 -43.70 -33.52 -15.33
CA ARG A 17 -43.76 -32.96 -13.98
C ARG A 17 -43.24 -31.54 -14.08
N GLY A 18 -44.15 -30.58 -14.28
CA GLY A 18 -43.87 -29.17 -14.03
C GLY A 18 -43.27 -29.10 -12.64
N ALA A 19 -42.00 -28.73 -12.57
CA ALA A 19 -41.33 -28.44 -11.32
C ALA A 19 -42.19 -27.37 -10.65
N GLY A 20 -42.96 -27.78 -9.65
CA GLY A 20 -43.75 -26.89 -8.84
C GLY A 20 -42.82 -25.95 -8.10
N LEU A 21 -42.44 -24.85 -8.75
CA LEU A 21 -42.20 -23.58 -8.06
C LEU A 21 -43.56 -23.17 -7.49
N ARG A 22 -43.98 -23.89 -6.44
CA ARG A 22 -45.04 -23.43 -5.56
C ARG A 22 -44.62 -22.04 -5.11
N ASP A 23 -45.53 -21.09 -5.26
CA ASP A 23 -45.48 -19.76 -4.62
C ASP A 23 -45.37 -19.93 -3.10
N ARG A 24 -44.18 -20.32 -2.65
CA ARG A 24 -43.87 -20.47 -1.24
C ARG A 24 -43.61 -19.06 -0.76
N ARG A 25 -44.65 -18.42 -0.20
CA ARG A 25 -44.50 -17.13 0.47
C ARG A 25 -43.37 -17.27 1.48
N PRO A 26 -42.32 -16.44 1.38
CA PRO A 26 -41.17 -16.54 2.28
C PRO A 26 -41.66 -16.38 3.71
N THR A 27 -41.40 -17.40 4.53
CA THR A 27 -41.83 -17.38 5.94
C THR A 27 -40.91 -16.47 6.74
N ARG A 28 -41.36 -16.00 7.92
CA ARG A 28 -40.49 -15.20 8.82
C ARG A 28 -39.16 -15.90 9.13
N GLY A 29 -39.14 -17.25 9.18
CA GLY A 29 -37.92 -18.04 9.38
C GLY A 29 -36.95 -17.98 8.21
N ASP A 30 -37.44 -17.88 6.97
CA ASP A 30 -36.59 -17.76 5.77
C ASP A 30 -35.91 -16.39 5.71
N TRP A 31 -36.63 -15.33 6.10
CA TRP A 31 -36.07 -13.98 6.22
C TRP A 31 -35.00 -13.87 7.31
N LEU A 32 -35.20 -14.54 8.46
CA LEU A 32 -34.21 -14.59 9.53
C LEU A 32 -32.94 -15.34 9.13
N ARG A 33 -33.06 -16.43 8.35
CA ARG A 33 -31.90 -17.18 7.83
C ARG A 33 -31.15 -16.39 6.78
N PHE A 34 -31.88 -15.67 5.92
CA PHE A 34 -31.28 -14.79 4.92
C PHE A 34 -30.53 -13.63 5.58
N SER A 35 -31.15 -12.94 6.55
CA SER A 35 -30.50 -11.84 7.26
C SER A 35 -29.28 -12.32 8.05
N ALA A 36 -29.36 -13.48 8.72
CA ALA A 36 -28.20 -14.09 9.37
C ALA A 36 -27.06 -14.34 8.39
N SER A 37 -27.35 -14.92 7.22
CA SER A 37 -26.35 -15.18 6.17
C SER A 37 -25.71 -13.89 5.63
N VAL A 38 -26.52 -12.84 5.43
CA VAL A 38 -26.04 -11.52 4.99
C VAL A 38 -25.16 -10.88 6.06
N VAL A 39 -25.54 -10.94 7.34
CA VAL A 39 -24.74 -10.42 8.44
C VAL A 39 -23.43 -11.19 8.58
N THR A 40 -23.44 -12.51 8.45
CA THR A 40 -22.21 -13.32 8.48
C THR A 40 -21.31 -13.02 7.27
N ALA A 41 -21.89 -12.84 6.08
CA ALA A 41 -21.14 -12.45 4.89
C ALA A 41 -20.52 -11.05 5.02
N LEU A 42 -21.25 -10.09 5.58
CA LEU A 42 -20.73 -8.75 5.89
C LEU A 42 -19.63 -8.79 6.96
N ALA A 43 -19.79 -9.62 7.99
CA ALA A 43 -18.77 -9.79 9.03
C ALA A 43 -17.50 -10.44 8.48
N LEU A 44 -17.64 -11.44 7.59
CA LEU A 44 -16.51 -12.06 6.90
C LEU A 44 -15.84 -11.09 5.92
N ALA A 45 -16.60 -10.37 5.10
CA ALA A 45 -16.06 -9.38 4.18
C ALA A 45 -15.36 -8.22 4.94
N GLY A 46 -15.95 -7.74 6.03
CA GLY A 46 -15.35 -6.73 6.90
C GLY A 46 -14.10 -7.26 7.62
N GLY A 47 -14.13 -8.50 8.11
CA GLY A 47 -12.97 -9.15 8.73
C GLY A 47 -11.81 -9.35 7.76
N VAL A 48 -12.10 -9.76 6.53
CA VAL A 48 -11.10 -9.89 5.46
C VAL A 48 -10.57 -8.51 5.05
N ALA A 49 -11.43 -7.50 4.89
CA ALA A 49 -10.99 -6.14 4.57
C ALA A 49 -10.04 -5.57 5.63
N LEU A 50 -10.33 -5.79 6.92
CA LEU A 50 -9.45 -5.40 8.03
C LEU A 50 -8.10 -6.14 8.03
N LEU A 51 -8.10 -7.42 7.63
CA LEU A 51 -6.85 -8.18 7.48
C LEU A 51 -6.02 -7.68 6.28
N VAL A 52 -6.68 -7.38 5.15
CA VAL A 52 -6.02 -6.85 3.94
C VAL A 52 -5.45 -5.46 4.17
N GLU A 53 -6.13 -4.59 4.92
CA GLU A 53 -5.56 -3.28 5.29
C GLU A 53 -4.34 -3.40 6.19
N ARG A 54 -4.30 -4.44 7.05
CA ARG A 54 -3.17 -4.68 7.96
C ARG A 54 -1.92 -5.18 7.23
N GLU A 55 -2.07 -5.81 6.07
CA GLU A 55 -0.96 -6.25 5.21
C GLU A 55 -0.56 -5.22 4.16
N ARG A 56 -1.30 -4.11 4.02
CA ARG A 56 -1.00 -3.12 3.00
C ARG A 56 0.30 -2.40 3.35
N GLU A 57 1.28 -2.54 2.47
CA GLU A 57 2.55 -1.83 2.59
C GLU A 57 2.30 -0.33 2.74
N PRO A 58 2.96 0.35 3.71
CA PRO A 58 2.81 1.78 3.87
C PRO A 58 3.21 2.49 2.58
N PRO A 59 2.45 3.48 2.10
CA PRO A 59 2.72 4.16 0.84
C PRO A 59 4.11 4.83 0.81
N VAL A 60 4.63 5.26 1.96
CA VAL A 60 5.99 5.81 2.11
C VAL A 60 7.06 4.74 1.86
N LEU A 61 6.83 3.51 2.32
CA LEU A 61 7.74 2.38 2.14
C LEU A 61 7.74 1.92 0.67
N ALA A 62 6.56 1.88 0.04
CA ALA A 62 6.43 1.59 -1.38
C ALA A 62 7.17 2.63 -2.24
N ALA A 63 7.04 3.92 -1.91
CA ALA A 63 7.77 5.00 -2.57
C ALA A 63 9.29 4.85 -2.40
N HIS A 64 9.74 4.51 -1.19
CA HIS A 64 11.15 4.26 -0.91
C HIS A 64 11.70 3.06 -1.67
N ARG A 65 10.96 1.94 -1.70
CA ARG A 65 11.35 0.74 -2.44
C ARG A 65 11.43 1.01 -3.94
N ALA A 66 10.47 1.74 -4.51
CA ALA A 66 10.51 2.11 -5.93
C ALA A 66 11.76 2.95 -6.25
N PHE A 67 12.07 3.94 -5.41
CA PHE A 67 13.28 4.74 -5.54
C PHE A 67 14.57 3.91 -5.37
N ALA A 68 14.62 3.02 -4.37
CA ALA A 68 15.75 2.13 -4.12
C ALA A 68 15.95 1.09 -5.24
N ALA A 69 14.88 0.68 -5.92
CA ALA A 69 14.94 -0.14 -7.14
C ALA A 69 15.40 0.65 -8.38
N GLY A 70 15.45 1.98 -8.30
CA GLY A 70 15.87 2.85 -9.40
C GLY A 70 14.76 3.20 -10.39
N LEU A 71 13.50 2.88 -10.05
CA LEU A 71 12.34 3.28 -10.84
C LEU A 71 12.23 4.81 -10.80
N ARG A 72 12.20 5.44 -11.98
CA ARG A 72 11.92 6.87 -12.09
C ARG A 72 10.42 7.06 -11.89
N SER A 73 10.04 7.73 -10.81
CA SER A 73 8.70 8.30 -10.65
C SER A 73 8.86 9.81 -10.56
N SER A 74 8.50 10.53 -11.62
CA SER A 74 8.62 11.98 -11.70
C SER A 74 7.27 12.63 -11.46
N THR A 75 6.94 12.87 -10.19
CA THR A 75 5.85 13.79 -9.85
C THR A 75 6.50 15.08 -9.37
N MET A 76 6.71 16.03 -10.29
CA MET A 76 7.32 17.31 -9.94
C MET A 76 6.46 18.04 -8.91
N LEU A 77 7.02 18.27 -7.72
CA LEU A 77 6.39 19.08 -6.68
C LEU A 77 6.58 20.58 -6.96
N PRO A 78 5.63 21.43 -6.55
CA PRO A 78 5.81 22.87 -6.66
C PRO A 78 7.00 23.34 -5.81
N ALA A 79 7.69 24.38 -6.27
CA ALA A 79 8.93 24.90 -5.65
C ALA A 79 8.78 25.21 -4.15
N THR A 80 7.61 25.70 -3.72
CA THR A 80 7.30 25.97 -2.31
C THR A 80 7.27 24.72 -1.43
N SER A 81 6.93 23.56 -2.00
CA SER A 81 6.98 22.27 -1.30
C SER A 81 8.41 21.72 -1.24
N LEU A 82 9.23 22.00 -2.26
CA LEU A 82 10.65 21.64 -2.29
C LEU A 82 11.47 22.44 -1.27
N ALA A 83 11.14 23.72 -1.06
CA ALA A 83 11.83 24.58 -0.09
C ALA A 83 11.72 24.11 1.36
N ARG A 84 10.79 23.20 1.68
CA ARG A 84 10.66 22.61 3.02
C ARG A 84 11.55 21.38 3.24
N LEU A 85 12.17 20.87 2.18
CA LEU A 85 13.08 19.74 2.27
C LEU A 85 14.47 20.22 2.72
N PRO A 86 15.16 19.47 3.59
CA PRO A 86 16.52 19.84 3.96
C PRO A 86 17.44 19.72 2.74
N ASP A 87 18.35 20.69 2.62
CA ASP A 87 19.45 20.58 1.67
C ASP A 87 20.48 19.60 2.22
N LEU A 88 20.80 18.58 1.42
CA LEU A 88 21.76 17.53 1.77
C LEU A 88 22.99 17.57 0.85
N ALA A 89 23.18 18.66 0.11
CA ALA A 89 24.36 18.85 -0.75
C ALA A 89 25.67 18.72 0.05
N GLY A 90 25.73 19.25 1.27
CA GLY A 90 26.89 19.10 2.17
C GLY A 90 27.18 17.65 2.58
N ALA A 91 26.18 16.76 2.50
CA ALA A 91 26.37 15.31 2.68
C ALA A 91 26.75 14.58 1.39
N GLY A 92 27.06 15.29 0.30
CA GLY A 92 27.32 14.73 -1.02
C GLY A 92 26.09 14.12 -1.68
N LEU A 93 24.89 14.57 -1.28
CA LEU A 93 23.62 14.04 -1.75
C LEU A 93 22.88 15.07 -2.62
N THR A 94 22.36 14.61 -3.75
CA THR A 94 21.56 15.42 -4.68
C THR A 94 20.13 14.92 -4.71
N LEU A 95 19.16 15.83 -4.75
CA LEU A 95 17.75 15.46 -4.87
C LEU A 95 17.50 14.86 -6.26
N ALA A 96 17.10 13.59 -6.31
CA ALA A 96 16.86 12.87 -7.56
C ALA A 96 15.37 12.65 -7.85
N GLN A 97 14.53 12.63 -6.81
CA GLN A 97 13.10 12.42 -6.93
C GLN A 97 12.37 13.11 -5.78
N SER A 98 11.17 13.61 -6.04
CA SER A 98 10.26 14.04 -5.00
C SER A 98 8.82 13.72 -5.39
N GLN A 99 7.95 13.44 -4.42
CA GLN A 99 6.52 13.17 -4.64
C GLN A 99 5.71 13.33 -3.36
N ARG A 100 4.41 13.65 -3.48
CA ARG A 100 3.48 13.66 -2.33
C ARG A 100 3.07 12.24 -1.97
N VAL A 101 3.20 11.88 -0.69
CA VAL A 101 2.90 10.53 -0.18
C VAL A 101 2.38 10.62 1.25
N ALA A 102 1.23 9.99 1.55
CA ALA A 102 0.64 9.89 2.90
C ALA A 102 0.47 11.24 3.61
N GLY A 103 0.00 12.28 2.90
CA GLY A 103 -0.14 13.62 3.46
C GLY A 103 1.17 14.37 3.70
N GLY A 104 2.32 13.76 3.36
CA GLY A 104 3.65 14.35 3.41
C GLY A 104 4.34 14.42 2.05
N ILE A 105 5.63 14.71 2.08
CA ILE A 105 6.52 14.78 0.92
C ILE A 105 7.60 13.71 1.09
N TYR A 106 7.68 12.80 0.13
CA TYR A 106 8.82 11.92 -0.05
C TYR A 106 9.86 12.57 -0.97
N ALA A 107 11.13 12.45 -0.63
CA ALA A 107 12.28 12.93 -1.36
C ALA A 107 13.36 11.83 -1.41
N GLY A 108 13.76 11.44 -2.61
CA GLY A 108 14.85 10.49 -2.84
C GLY A 108 16.12 11.23 -3.22
N TYR A 109 17.17 11.08 -2.43
CA TYR A 109 18.48 11.66 -2.65
C TYR A 109 19.49 10.62 -3.12
N ARG A 110 20.34 10.99 -4.08
CA ARG A 110 21.41 10.16 -4.64
C ARG A 110 22.76 10.80 -4.38
N GLY A 111 23.71 9.99 -3.90
CA GLY A 111 25.11 10.37 -3.75
C GLY A 111 26.02 9.59 -4.70
N PRO A 112 27.34 9.69 -4.50
CA PRO A 112 28.31 8.91 -5.26
C PRO A 112 28.09 7.38 -5.12
N GLY A 113 28.49 6.64 -6.15
CA GLY A 113 28.36 5.18 -6.19
C GLY A 113 26.90 4.69 -6.15
N ARG A 114 26.59 3.82 -5.19
CA ARG A 114 25.23 3.26 -4.97
C ARG A 114 24.49 3.92 -3.81
N CYS A 115 25.01 5.02 -3.30
CA CYS A 115 24.48 5.77 -2.17
C CYS A 115 23.06 6.31 -2.45
N ARG A 116 22.07 5.85 -1.68
CA ARG A 116 20.67 6.29 -1.77
C ARG A 116 20.10 6.55 -0.40
N LEU A 117 19.45 7.70 -0.27
CA LEU A 117 18.74 8.12 0.93
C LEU A 117 17.31 8.49 0.56
N GLY A 118 16.33 7.83 1.18
CA GLY A 118 14.95 8.26 1.19
C GLY A 118 14.71 9.16 2.39
N LEU A 119 13.98 10.24 2.16
CA LEU A 119 13.54 11.17 3.17
C LEU A 119 12.04 11.35 3.00
N TRP A 120 11.30 11.33 4.10
CA TRP A 120 9.89 11.65 4.09
C TRP A 120 9.59 12.66 5.19
N SER A 121 8.90 13.74 4.86
CA SER A 121 8.49 14.80 5.77
C SER A 121 6.97 14.91 5.76
N GLY A 122 6.32 14.71 6.90
CA GLY A 122 4.86 14.75 6.96
C GLY A 122 4.29 14.49 8.37
N PRO A 123 2.96 14.31 8.47
CA PRO A 123 2.29 14.12 9.76
C PRO A 123 2.65 12.78 10.40
N ARG A 124 2.77 12.72 11.73
CA ARG A 124 3.21 11.50 12.43
C ARG A 124 2.48 10.21 12.03
N ASP A 125 1.19 10.28 11.71
CA ASP A 125 0.36 9.13 11.36
C ASP A 125 0.65 8.53 9.97
N GLY A 126 1.41 9.25 9.13
CA GLY A 126 1.83 8.80 7.80
C GLY A 126 3.13 7.97 7.80
N LEU A 127 3.76 7.78 8.96
CA LEU A 127 5.03 7.08 9.08
C LEU A 127 4.89 5.56 8.87
N PRO A 128 5.88 4.91 8.22
CA PRO A 128 5.91 3.45 8.17
C PRO A 128 6.11 2.86 9.58
N PRO A 129 5.39 1.80 9.96
CA PRO A 129 5.40 1.27 11.32
C PRO A 129 6.67 0.45 11.69
N ARG A 130 7.66 0.29 10.80
CA ARG A 130 8.84 -0.58 11.02
C ARG A 130 10.11 -0.09 10.33
N GLN A 131 11.26 -0.53 10.85
CA GLN A 131 12.55 -0.49 10.14
C GLN A 131 12.42 -1.29 8.83
N VAL A 132 12.88 -0.70 7.72
CA VAL A 132 12.96 -1.42 6.44
C VAL A 132 14.15 -2.39 6.51
N PRO A 133 13.98 -3.69 6.23
CA PRO A 133 15.07 -4.66 6.30
C PRO A 133 16.28 -4.23 5.47
N GLY A 134 17.49 -4.34 6.03
CA GLY A 134 18.72 -3.95 5.33
C GLY A 134 18.91 -2.44 5.14
N SER A 135 18.04 -1.61 5.73
CA SER A 135 18.17 -0.16 5.71
C SER A 135 18.46 0.41 7.11
N ARG A 136 19.09 1.58 7.14
CA ARG A 136 19.24 2.37 8.36
C ARG A 136 18.14 3.40 8.41
N VAL A 137 17.43 3.48 9.53
CA VAL A 137 16.26 4.36 9.68
C VAL A 137 16.47 5.32 10.85
N ALA A 138 16.14 6.60 10.65
CA ALA A 138 16.03 7.58 11.72
C ALA A 138 14.69 8.32 11.65
N LEU A 139 14.13 8.61 12.82
CA LEU A 139 12.88 9.37 13.00
C LEU A 139 13.21 10.63 13.78
N ILE A 140 12.86 11.79 13.21
CA ILE A 140 13.21 13.11 13.73
C ILE A 140 11.92 13.91 13.87
N SER A 141 11.65 14.42 15.07
CA SER A 141 10.51 15.30 15.31
C SER A 141 10.91 16.74 15.03
N ARG A 142 10.13 17.45 14.20
CA ARG A 142 10.27 18.90 13.94
C ARG A 142 8.93 19.60 14.20
N GLY A 143 8.73 20.03 15.44
CA GLY A 143 7.47 20.66 15.85
C GLY A 143 6.29 19.70 15.66
N GLY A 144 5.33 20.06 14.79
CA GLY A 144 4.17 19.23 14.43
C GLY A 144 4.43 18.20 13.33
N ASP A 145 5.57 18.27 12.65
CA ASP A 145 5.93 17.36 11.55
C ASP A 145 6.94 16.30 12.02
N MET A 146 6.92 15.15 11.36
CA MET A 146 7.90 14.08 11.51
C MET A 146 8.70 13.91 10.22
N LEU A 147 10.00 13.81 10.40
CA LEU A 147 10.95 13.50 9.35
C LEU A 147 11.42 12.04 9.53
N TRP A 148 11.26 11.25 8.48
CA TRP A 148 11.75 9.89 8.39
C TRP A 148 12.89 9.83 7.39
N LEU A 149 14.01 9.26 7.80
CA LEU A 149 15.20 9.04 6.99
C LEU A 149 15.40 7.54 6.83
N ALA A 150 15.64 7.08 5.62
CA ALA A 150 15.97 5.69 5.32
C ALA A 150 17.12 5.60 4.32
N ALA A 151 18.22 4.96 4.73
CA ALA A 151 19.41 4.78 3.92
C ALA A 151 19.66 3.31 3.60
N GLY A 152 20.19 3.03 2.40
CA GLY A 152 20.62 1.69 2.00
C GLY A 152 21.87 1.18 2.74
N GLY A 153 22.25 -0.07 2.46
CA GLY A 153 23.39 -0.75 3.11
C GLY A 153 24.73 -0.05 2.93
N ASP A 154 24.92 0.66 1.82
CA ASP A 154 26.18 1.31 1.40
C ASP A 154 26.53 2.59 2.17
N VAL A 155 25.78 2.93 3.23
CA VAL A 155 25.98 4.14 4.04
C VAL A 155 26.78 3.83 5.32
N ASP A 156 27.74 4.69 5.66
CA ASP A 156 28.47 4.60 6.92
C ASP A 156 27.54 4.86 8.12
N PRO A 157 27.44 3.95 9.10
CA PRO A 157 26.56 4.10 10.25
C PRO A 157 26.82 5.35 11.09
N ARG A 158 28.10 5.70 11.32
CA ARG A 158 28.49 6.85 12.16
C ARG A 158 28.16 8.15 11.46
N ARG A 159 28.38 8.22 10.14
CA ARG A 159 28.01 9.40 9.33
C ARG A 159 26.49 9.57 9.25
N PHE A 160 25.74 8.48 9.08
CA PHE A 160 24.28 8.51 9.12
C PHE A 160 23.75 9.04 10.46
N SER A 161 24.28 8.56 11.59
CA SER A 161 23.88 9.05 12.91
C SER A 161 24.20 10.54 13.11
N ARG A 162 25.37 11.01 12.66
CA ARG A 162 25.74 12.43 12.73
C ARG A 162 24.82 13.31 11.88
N MET A 163 24.51 12.88 10.65
CA MET A 163 23.56 13.57 9.78
C MET A 163 22.16 13.64 10.42
N ALA A 164 21.65 12.51 10.94
CA ALA A 164 20.35 12.49 11.61
C ALA A 164 20.33 13.45 12.82
N MET A 165 21.42 13.50 13.59
CA MET A 165 21.55 14.40 14.73
C MET A 165 21.61 15.88 14.29
N ALA A 166 22.36 16.21 13.24
CA ALA A 166 22.40 17.56 12.69
C ALA A 166 21.01 18.04 12.26
N LEU A 167 20.26 17.19 11.54
CA LEU A 167 18.90 17.49 11.08
C LEU A 167 17.91 17.66 12.25
N GLN A 168 18.08 16.87 13.32
CA GLN A 168 17.30 16.98 14.55
C GLN A 168 17.53 18.31 15.27
N LEU A 169 18.77 18.83 15.22
CA LEU A 169 19.15 20.12 15.80
C LEU A 169 18.83 21.31 14.88
N GLY A 170 18.26 21.07 13.70
CA GLY A 170 17.95 22.12 12.72
C GLY A 170 19.13 22.51 11.83
N GLY A 171 20.29 21.88 12.00
CA GLY A 171 21.49 22.11 11.19
C GLY A 171 21.47 21.38 9.85
N LEU A 172 22.47 21.68 9.02
CA LEU A 172 22.74 20.99 7.76
C LEU A 172 23.91 20.00 7.94
N PRO A 173 23.88 18.85 7.29
CA PRO A 173 25.01 17.92 7.34
C PRO A 173 26.18 18.44 6.49
N GLU A 174 27.39 18.37 7.05
CA GLU A 174 28.63 18.83 6.41
C GLU A 174 29.54 17.66 6.01
N ASP A 175 29.27 16.46 6.54
CA ASP A 175 30.05 15.26 6.25
C ASP A 175 29.42 14.45 5.12
N ALA A 176 30.21 14.12 4.10
CA ALA A 176 29.79 13.22 3.02
C ALA A 176 29.24 11.90 3.58
N LEU A 177 27.96 11.59 3.30
CA LEU A 177 27.28 10.44 3.88
C LEU A 177 27.88 9.11 3.42
N CYS A 178 28.39 9.09 2.19
CA CYS A 178 28.94 7.92 1.54
C CYS A 178 30.45 8.07 1.29
N PRO A 179 31.23 6.98 1.40
CA PRO A 179 32.62 7.00 0.99
C PRO A 179 32.73 7.28 -0.52
N GLU A 180 33.80 7.98 -0.92
CA GLU A 180 34.13 8.22 -2.32
C GLU A 180 34.49 6.94 -3.07
#